data_AF-A0A519W7V3-F1
#
_entry.id   AF-A0A519W7V3-F1
#
_cell.length_a   1.000
_cell.length_b   1.000
_cell.length_c   1.000
_cell.angle_alpha   90.00
_cell.angle_beta   90.00
_cell.angle_gamma   90.00
#
_symmetry.space_group_name_H-M   'P 1'
#
loop_
_entity.id
_entity.type
_entity.pdbx_description
1 polymer ?
#
loop_
_entity_poly.entity_id
_entity_poly.type
_entity_poly.pdbx_seq_one_letter_code
_entity_poly.pdbx_strand_id
1 'polypeptide(L)'
;QFWIDTIKEWEKETGKHPIIGLSVTKDVQDAILADKARADVVDLIDIRYWHYQADGTAYAPKGGLNLAPRQHARLLKPKKTSFEEVYHAVSEYKEKFPAKAVIYSGDNYDSVGWATFMAGGSLSNIQGFDKNFLSTASSMKAFLPAGKSAGQYGLENKGKAYILYNASGESINLDLSKVAGKFSMKVLNTRNGKILKEEKINAGAIVKLSKVGTGDEVIIINKI
;
A
#
# COMPACT_ATOMS: atom_id res chain seq x y z
N GLN A 1 -6.82 -13.52 20.84
CA GLN A 1 -7.56 -14.80 20.79
C GLN A 1 -8.92 -14.63 21.44
N PHE A 2 -9.02 -14.53 22.77
CA PHE A 2 -10.29 -14.32 23.50
C PHE A 2 -11.27 -13.36 22.79
N TRP A 3 -10.87 -12.12 22.54
CA TRP A 3 -11.74 -11.12 21.88
C TRP A 3 -12.23 -11.54 20.49
N ILE A 4 -11.40 -12.21 19.68
CA ILE A 4 -11.79 -12.66 18.35
C ILE A 4 -12.79 -13.81 18.46
N ASP A 5 -12.58 -14.71 19.42
CA ASP A 5 -13.48 -15.83 19.67
C ASP A 5 -14.85 -15.31 20.17
N THR A 6 -14.85 -14.31 21.05
CA THR A 6 -16.08 -13.61 21.50
C THR A 6 -16.80 -12.91 20.36
N ILE A 7 -16.08 -12.22 19.46
CA ILE A 7 -16.69 -11.60 18.27
C ILE A 7 -17.33 -12.67 17.40
N LYS A 8 -16.62 -13.78 17.12
CA LYS A 8 -17.14 -14.89 16.30
C LYS A 8 -18.42 -15.49 16.86
N GLU A 9 -18.49 -15.68 18.17
CA GLU A 9 -19.71 -16.15 18.85
C GLU A 9 -20.85 -15.13 18.68
N TRP A 10 -20.57 -13.84 18.89
CA TRP A 10 -21.55 -12.77 18.74
C TRP A 10 -22.06 -12.62 17.29
N GLU A 11 -21.22 -12.80 16.27
CA GLU A 11 -21.64 -12.79 14.86
C GLU A 11 -22.59 -13.95 14.56
N LYS A 12 -22.33 -15.12 15.13
CA LYS A 12 -23.22 -16.30 14.99
C LYS A 12 -24.57 -16.06 15.66
N GLU A 13 -24.60 -15.43 16.83
CA GLU A 13 -25.82 -15.13 17.58
C GLU A 13 -26.68 -14.05 16.91
N THR A 14 -26.04 -13.04 16.32
CA THR A 14 -26.74 -11.85 15.82
C THR A 14 -26.92 -11.80 14.30
N GLY A 15 -26.14 -12.58 13.55
CA GLY A 15 -26.08 -12.51 12.09
C GLY A 15 -25.45 -11.22 11.54
N LYS A 16 -24.82 -10.39 12.39
CA LYS A 16 -24.16 -9.14 12.00
C LYS A 16 -22.66 -9.36 11.80
N HIS A 17 -22.06 -8.57 10.92
CA HIS A 17 -20.61 -8.62 10.62
C HIS A 17 -20.03 -7.20 10.49
N PRO A 18 -19.60 -6.58 11.61
CA PRO A 18 -18.88 -5.31 11.58
C PRO A 18 -17.44 -5.52 11.07
N ILE A 19 -16.80 -4.44 10.60
CA ILE A 19 -15.39 -4.51 10.18
C ILE A 19 -14.51 -4.72 11.42
N ILE A 20 -13.77 -5.83 11.44
CA ILE A 20 -12.85 -6.16 12.52
C ILE A 20 -11.41 -5.83 12.13
N GLY A 21 -10.82 -4.86 12.84
CA GLY A 21 -9.43 -4.44 12.68
C GLY A 21 -8.48 -5.13 13.65
N LEU A 22 -7.36 -5.65 13.14
CA LEU A 22 -6.29 -6.24 13.91
C LEU A 22 -5.10 -5.27 14.02
N SER A 23 -5.07 -4.52 15.12
CA SER A 23 -3.96 -3.61 15.48
C SER A 23 -3.20 -4.18 16.67
N VAL A 24 -2.14 -4.97 16.42
CA VAL A 24 -1.36 -5.65 17.47
C VAL A 24 0.13 -5.64 17.13
N THR A 25 0.98 -6.15 18.02
CA THR A 25 2.40 -6.36 17.73
C THR A 25 2.59 -7.39 16.61
N LYS A 26 3.70 -7.31 15.86
CA LYS A 26 3.93 -8.14 14.67
C LYS A 26 3.78 -9.63 14.94
N ASP A 27 4.34 -10.12 16.05
CA ASP A 27 4.29 -11.52 16.45
C ASP A 27 2.86 -12.01 16.70
N VAL A 28 2.03 -11.19 17.36
CA VAL A 28 0.61 -11.51 17.59
C VAL A 28 -0.18 -11.40 16.29
N GLN A 29 0.11 -10.41 15.45
CA GLN A 29 -0.53 -10.24 14.14
C GLN A 29 -0.30 -11.47 13.28
N ASP A 30 0.95 -11.89 13.15
CA ASP A 30 1.34 -13.05 12.34
C ASP A 30 0.74 -14.35 12.90
N ALA A 31 0.73 -14.52 14.23
CA ALA A 31 0.12 -15.68 14.86
C ALA A 31 -1.41 -15.76 14.63
N ILE A 32 -2.14 -14.64 14.76
CA ILE A 32 -3.59 -14.60 14.51
C ILE A 32 -3.90 -14.82 13.03
N LEU A 33 -3.14 -14.21 12.12
CA LEU A 33 -3.37 -14.35 10.69
C LEU A 33 -2.99 -15.75 10.15
N ALA A 34 -2.09 -16.47 10.83
CA ALA A 34 -1.79 -17.87 10.52
C ALA A 34 -2.87 -18.85 11.00
N ASP A 35 -3.63 -18.49 12.04
CA ASP A 35 -4.75 -19.28 12.53
C ASP A 35 -6.01 -19.00 11.71
N LYS A 36 -6.29 -19.86 10.72
CA LYS A 36 -7.44 -19.73 9.83
C LYS A 36 -8.77 -19.50 10.56
N ALA A 37 -8.99 -20.18 11.70
CA ALA A 37 -10.26 -20.09 12.41
C ALA A 37 -10.53 -18.68 12.98
N ARG A 38 -9.48 -17.91 13.23
CA ARG A 38 -9.52 -16.55 13.76
C ARG A 38 -9.23 -15.50 12.69
N ALA A 39 -8.39 -15.82 11.71
CA ALA A 39 -8.09 -14.95 10.59
C ALA A 39 -9.33 -14.63 9.76
N ASP A 40 -10.30 -15.54 9.66
CA ASP A 40 -11.57 -15.31 8.94
C ASP A 40 -12.44 -14.21 9.56
N VAL A 41 -12.28 -13.96 10.87
CA VAL A 41 -13.01 -12.89 11.58
C VAL A 41 -12.37 -11.52 11.34
N VAL A 42 -11.12 -11.46 10.87
CA VAL A 42 -10.36 -10.20 10.69
C VAL A 42 -10.54 -9.67 9.27
N ASP A 43 -11.09 -8.47 9.12
CA ASP A 43 -11.28 -7.82 7.81
C ASP A 43 -10.12 -6.89 7.43
N LEU A 44 -9.52 -6.28 8.45
CA LEU A 44 -8.55 -5.21 8.30
C LEU A 44 -7.30 -5.50 9.13
N ILE A 45 -6.15 -5.43 8.48
CA ILE A 45 -4.82 -5.51 9.11
C ILE A 45 -4.30 -4.08 9.29
N ASP A 46 -3.95 -3.70 10.52
CA ASP A 46 -3.42 -2.37 10.83
C ASP A 46 -1.97 -2.48 11.34
N ILE A 47 -1.04 -2.05 10.51
CA ILE A 47 0.38 -1.98 10.84
C ILE A 47 0.61 -0.73 11.70
N ARG A 48 0.47 -0.90 13.02
CA ARG A 48 0.51 0.20 14.00
C ARG A 48 1.59 0.07 15.06
N TYR A 49 1.74 -1.11 15.65
CA TYR A 49 2.62 -1.33 16.80
C TYR A 49 4.01 -1.84 16.43
N TRP A 50 4.28 -1.95 15.15
CA TRP A 50 5.54 -2.38 14.58
C TRP A 50 5.74 -1.70 13.22
N HIS A 51 6.98 -1.58 12.78
CA HIS A 51 7.32 -1.10 11.45
C HIS A 51 8.70 -1.60 11.03
N TYR A 52 8.92 -1.72 9.73
CA TYR A 52 10.28 -1.81 9.20
C TYR A 52 10.95 -0.44 9.28
N GLN A 53 12.18 -0.43 9.78
CA GLN A 53 13.00 0.77 9.94
C GLN A 53 13.74 1.04 8.63
N ALA A 54 14.21 2.27 8.41
CA ALA A 54 14.89 2.67 7.16
C ALA A 54 16.15 1.83 6.80
N ASP A 55 16.68 1.03 7.72
CA ASP A 55 17.77 0.06 7.47
C ASP A 55 17.27 -1.36 7.15
N GLY A 56 15.97 -1.54 6.94
CA GLY A 56 15.30 -2.82 6.67
C GLY A 56 15.04 -3.67 7.91
N THR A 57 15.53 -3.29 9.09
CA THR A 57 15.31 -4.08 10.31
C THR A 57 13.93 -3.81 10.90
N ALA A 58 13.30 -4.82 11.50
CA ALA A 58 11.98 -4.65 12.10
C ALA A 58 12.08 -4.07 13.53
N TYR A 59 11.43 -2.94 13.76
CA TYR A 59 10.99 -2.57 15.11
C TYR A 59 9.71 -3.36 15.41
N ALA A 60 9.85 -4.46 16.14
CA ALA A 60 8.75 -5.37 16.47
C ALA A 60 8.77 -5.77 17.96
N PRO A 61 8.26 -4.91 18.86
CA PRO A 61 8.04 -5.29 20.26
C PRO A 61 7.22 -6.58 20.36
N LYS A 62 7.51 -7.44 21.34
CA LYS A 62 6.78 -8.70 21.53
C LYS A 62 5.47 -8.47 22.26
N GLY A 63 4.44 -9.20 21.84
CA GLY A 63 3.17 -9.25 22.55
C GLY A 63 3.32 -9.91 23.92
N GLY A 64 2.40 -9.60 24.83
CA GLY A 64 2.41 -10.15 26.19
C GLY A 64 3.50 -9.58 27.11
N LEU A 65 4.31 -8.65 26.62
CA LEU A 65 5.20 -7.86 27.46
C LEU A 65 4.40 -6.70 28.08
N ASN A 66 4.38 -6.62 29.41
CA ASN A 66 3.64 -5.60 30.17
C ASN A 66 4.36 -4.24 30.15
N LEU A 67 4.62 -3.72 28.95
CA LEU A 67 5.28 -2.43 28.71
C LEU A 67 4.45 -1.59 27.75
N ALA A 68 4.24 -0.34 28.12
CA ALA A 68 3.60 0.62 27.23
C ALA A 68 4.48 0.91 25.99
N PRO A 69 3.90 1.29 24.85
CA PRO A 69 4.66 1.56 23.61
C PRO A 69 5.83 2.53 23.80
N ARG A 70 5.66 3.60 24.61
CA ARG A 70 6.74 4.54 24.93
C ARG A 70 7.88 3.92 25.74
N GLN A 71 7.58 2.95 26.60
CA GLN A 71 8.61 2.26 27.39
C GLN A 71 9.43 1.33 26.48
N HIS A 72 8.77 0.59 25.58
CA HIS A 72 9.46 -0.20 24.56
C HIS A 72 10.36 0.65 23.67
N ALA A 73 9.85 1.79 23.18
CA ALA A 73 10.63 2.69 22.33
C ALA A 73 11.89 3.22 23.03
N ARG A 74 11.86 3.44 24.35
CA ARG A 74 13.06 3.86 25.11
C ARG A 74 14.14 2.78 25.16
N LEU A 75 13.75 1.52 25.24
CA LEU A 75 14.67 0.38 25.31
C LEU A 75 15.27 0.07 23.94
N LEU A 76 14.41 0.04 22.91
CA LEU A 76 14.78 -0.41 21.57
C LEU A 76 15.29 0.72 20.67
N LYS A 77 15.06 1.99 21.05
CA LYS A 77 15.49 3.20 20.34
C LYS A 77 15.18 3.11 18.83
N PRO A 78 13.89 2.98 18.46
CA PRO A 78 13.50 2.77 17.07
C PRO A 78 13.95 3.92 16.19
N LYS A 79 14.43 3.56 15.02
CA LYS A 79 14.70 4.45 13.90
C LYS A 79 13.40 4.72 13.15
N LYS A 80 13.43 5.81 12.37
CA LYS A 80 12.33 6.16 11.47
C LYS A 80 12.16 5.11 10.39
N THR A 81 10.94 4.99 9.89
CA THR A 81 10.64 4.25 8.66
C THR A 81 11.13 5.00 7.40
N SER A 82 11.01 4.36 6.22
CA SER A 82 11.20 4.98 4.91
C SER A 82 10.01 4.68 3.98
N PHE A 83 9.96 5.32 2.80
CA PHE A 83 8.93 5.02 1.80
C PHE A 83 8.97 3.54 1.41
N GLU A 84 10.18 3.03 1.11
CA GLU A 84 10.45 1.67 0.69
C GLU A 84 9.94 0.66 1.73
N GLU A 85 10.17 0.95 3.01
CA GLU A 85 9.86 0.03 4.10
C GLU A 85 8.39 0.05 4.50
N VAL A 86 7.71 1.18 4.33
CA VAL A 86 6.23 1.22 4.39
C VAL A 86 5.63 0.45 3.22
N TYR A 87 6.15 0.66 2.00
CA TYR A 87 5.70 -0.09 0.83
C TYR A 87 5.88 -1.60 1.05
N HIS A 88 7.06 -2.01 1.53
CA HIS A 88 7.39 -3.40 1.86
C HIS A 88 6.41 -3.97 2.88
N ALA A 89 6.21 -3.29 4.02
CA ALA A 89 5.30 -3.75 5.07
C ALA A 89 3.87 -3.94 4.54
N VAL A 90 3.33 -2.95 3.81
CA VAL A 90 1.95 -3.01 3.32
C VAL A 90 1.79 -4.07 2.23
N SER A 91 2.71 -4.12 1.26
CA SER A 91 2.63 -5.06 0.14
C SER A 91 2.81 -6.51 0.61
N GLU A 92 3.66 -6.77 1.61
CA GLU A 92 3.84 -8.10 2.21
C GLU A 92 2.50 -8.68 2.71
N TYR A 93 1.74 -7.91 3.49
CA TYR A 93 0.44 -8.38 4.00
C TYR A 93 -0.64 -8.38 2.93
N LYS A 94 -0.58 -7.45 1.97
CA LYS A 94 -1.56 -7.43 0.87
C LYS A 94 -1.37 -8.62 -0.07
N GLU A 95 -0.14 -9.06 -0.30
CA GLU A 95 0.16 -10.27 -1.08
C GLU A 95 -0.28 -11.54 -0.34
N LYS A 96 0.02 -11.64 0.96
CA LYS A 96 -0.38 -12.79 1.80
C LYS A 96 -1.89 -12.88 2.01
N PHE A 97 -2.57 -11.74 2.15
CA PHE A 97 -4.00 -11.65 2.47
C PHE A 97 -4.74 -10.70 1.50
N PRO A 98 -4.88 -11.07 0.21
CA PRO A 98 -5.38 -10.17 -0.83
C PRO A 98 -6.83 -9.73 -0.62
N ALA A 99 -7.64 -10.53 0.08
CA ALA A 99 -9.03 -10.20 0.41
C ALA A 99 -9.16 -9.22 1.59
N LYS A 100 -8.13 -9.05 2.41
CA LYS A 100 -8.17 -8.19 3.60
C LYS A 100 -7.72 -6.77 3.24
N ALA A 101 -8.33 -5.79 3.90
CA ALA A 101 -7.81 -4.41 3.87
C ALA A 101 -6.50 -4.36 4.67
N VAL A 102 -5.53 -3.59 4.19
CA VAL A 102 -4.27 -3.36 4.91
C VAL A 102 -4.09 -1.85 5.04
N ILE A 103 -3.97 -1.35 6.25
CA ILE A 103 -3.67 0.06 6.53
C ILE A 103 -2.35 0.18 7.28
N TYR A 104 -1.75 1.37 7.21
CA TYR A 104 -0.53 1.69 7.92
C TYR A 104 -0.80 2.88 8.85
N SER A 105 -0.66 2.65 10.15
CA SER A 105 -0.82 3.65 11.21
C SER A 105 0.43 3.73 12.11
N GLY A 106 1.56 3.22 11.63
CA GLY A 106 2.84 3.16 12.33
C GLY A 106 3.61 4.48 12.32
N ASP A 107 4.94 4.37 12.43
CA ASP A 107 5.83 5.54 12.41
C ASP A 107 5.62 6.38 11.13
N ASN A 108 5.50 7.70 11.29
CA ASN A 108 5.44 8.66 10.18
C ASN A 108 4.26 8.47 9.19
N TYR A 109 3.16 7.85 9.64
CA TYR A 109 2.00 7.46 8.79
C TYR A 109 1.39 8.62 7.98
N ASP A 110 1.48 9.85 8.48
CA ASP A 110 0.93 11.05 7.89
C ASP A 110 1.68 11.54 6.64
N SER A 111 2.97 11.19 6.50
CA SER A 111 3.80 11.62 5.36
C SER A 111 4.14 10.52 4.35
N VAL A 112 3.75 9.26 4.64
CA VAL A 112 4.04 8.08 3.80
C VAL A 112 2.81 7.56 3.03
N GLY A 113 1.80 8.41 2.87
CA GLY A 113 0.52 8.02 2.24
C GLY A 113 0.68 7.40 0.84
N TRP A 114 1.56 7.96 0.01
CA TRP A 114 1.84 7.39 -1.31
C TRP A 114 2.49 6.01 -1.26
N ALA A 115 3.31 5.71 -0.25
CA ALA A 115 3.90 4.37 -0.08
C ALA A 115 2.81 3.34 0.20
N THR A 116 1.92 3.65 1.16
CA THR A 116 0.74 2.83 1.48
C THR A 116 -0.15 2.63 0.27
N PHE A 117 -0.44 3.70 -0.49
CA PHE A 117 -1.28 3.62 -1.69
C PHE A 117 -0.66 2.71 -2.75
N MET A 118 0.61 2.94 -3.11
CA MET A 118 1.30 2.20 -4.17
C MET A 118 1.55 0.73 -3.81
N ALA A 119 1.57 0.39 -2.51
CA ALA A 119 1.63 -0.98 -2.03
C ALA A 119 0.27 -1.71 -2.06
N GLY A 120 -0.81 -1.04 -2.48
CA GLY A 120 -2.17 -1.60 -2.49
C GLY A 120 -2.88 -1.50 -1.14
N GLY A 121 -2.38 -0.66 -0.23
CA GLY A 121 -3.00 -0.38 1.07
C GLY A 121 -4.25 0.49 0.95
N SER A 122 -5.05 0.48 2.02
CA SER A 122 -6.26 1.26 2.19
C SER A 122 -6.02 2.47 3.09
N LEU A 123 -6.93 3.45 3.05
CA LEU A 123 -6.88 4.68 3.89
C LEU A 123 -5.53 5.41 3.83
N SER A 124 -4.94 5.50 2.64
CA SER A 124 -3.59 5.99 2.40
C SER A 124 -3.38 7.51 2.49
N ASN A 125 -4.38 8.29 2.93
CA ASN A 125 -4.30 9.75 3.12
C ASN A 125 -3.72 10.56 1.92
N ILE A 126 -3.88 10.08 0.69
CA ILE A 126 -3.50 10.85 -0.51
C ILE A 126 -4.54 11.94 -0.84
N GLN A 127 -4.08 13.12 -1.26
CA GLN A 127 -4.92 14.29 -1.49
C GLN A 127 -4.97 14.68 -2.97
N GLY A 128 -6.04 15.36 -3.39
CA GLY A 128 -6.18 15.88 -4.76
C GLY A 128 -6.67 14.85 -5.78
N PHE A 129 -7.21 13.71 -5.34
CA PHE A 129 -7.76 12.67 -6.21
C PHE A 129 -9.22 12.39 -5.86
N ASP A 130 -10.03 12.16 -6.90
CA ASP A 130 -11.47 11.93 -6.73
C ASP A 130 -11.82 10.48 -6.37
N LYS A 131 -13.09 10.25 -6.03
CA LYS A 131 -13.60 8.93 -5.66
C LYS A 131 -13.48 7.90 -6.79
N ASN A 132 -13.55 8.32 -8.05
CA ASN A 132 -13.49 7.41 -9.20
C ASN A 132 -12.07 6.86 -9.39
N PHE A 133 -11.06 7.71 -9.23
CA PHE A 133 -9.66 7.31 -9.19
C PHE A 133 -9.41 6.30 -8.07
N LEU A 134 -9.84 6.63 -6.85
CA LEU A 134 -9.63 5.76 -5.69
C LEU A 134 -10.36 4.41 -5.84
N SER A 135 -11.59 4.42 -6.36
CA SER A 135 -12.36 3.22 -6.66
C SER A 135 -11.64 2.33 -7.68
N THR A 136 -11.12 2.93 -8.76
CA THR A 136 -10.38 2.18 -9.79
C THR A 136 -9.11 1.56 -9.21
N ALA A 137 -8.36 2.33 -8.43
CA ALA A 137 -7.13 1.89 -7.78
C ALA A 137 -7.35 0.72 -6.81
N SER A 138 -8.50 0.66 -6.13
CA SER A 138 -8.81 -0.40 -5.14
C SER A 138 -8.79 -1.83 -5.71
N SER A 139 -8.94 -1.97 -7.03
CA SER A 139 -8.91 -3.27 -7.74
C SER A 139 -7.53 -3.61 -8.33
N MET A 140 -6.56 -2.71 -8.23
CA MET A 140 -5.24 -2.87 -8.84
C MET A 140 -4.29 -3.67 -7.95
N LYS A 141 -3.30 -4.31 -8.58
CA LYS A 141 -2.22 -5.02 -7.89
C LYS A 141 -0.95 -4.20 -7.91
N ALA A 142 -0.25 -4.15 -6.79
CA ALA A 142 1.06 -3.55 -6.71
C ALA A 142 2.07 -4.32 -7.56
N PHE A 143 2.93 -3.59 -8.24
CA PHE A 143 4.08 -4.12 -8.95
C PHE A 143 5.22 -3.11 -8.90
N LEU A 144 6.41 -3.56 -9.26
CA LEU A 144 7.58 -2.71 -9.35
C LEU A 144 8.01 -2.60 -10.83
N PRO A 145 8.11 -1.38 -11.39
CA PRO A 145 8.46 -1.18 -12.79
C PRO A 145 9.79 -1.84 -13.21
N ALA A 146 9.92 -2.20 -14.48
CA ALA A 146 11.13 -2.83 -14.99
C ALA A 146 12.32 -1.85 -15.00
N GLY A 147 13.49 -2.33 -14.57
CA GLY A 147 14.69 -1.49 -14.47
C GLY A 147 14.70 -0.53 -13.27
N LYS A 148 13.98 -0.90 -12.19
CA LYS A 148 13.76 -0.13 -10.95
C LYS A 148 14.90 0.83 -10.59
N SER A 149 14.58 2.11 -10.50
CA SER A 149 15.27 3.03 -9.61
C SER A 149 14.51 3.13 -8.28
N ALA A 150 15.23 3.45 -7.20
CA ALA A 150 14.59 3.82 -5.93
C ALA A 150 13.59 4.97 -6.20
N GLY A 151 12.41 4.90 -5.58
CA GLY A 151 11.36 5.91 -5.78
C GLY A 151 10.41 5.67 -6.97
N GLN A 152 10.46 4.51 -7.63
CA GLN A 152 9.52 4.13 -8.69
C GLN A 152 8.64 2.94 -8.29
N TYR A 153 7.32 3.11 -8.37
CA TYR A 153 6.34 2.11 -7.96
C TYR A 153 5.16 2.06 -8.93
N GLY A 154 4.45 0.93 -8.98
CA GLY A 154 3.31 0.75 -9.87
C GLY A 154 2.13 0.03 -9.23
N LEU A 155 0.93 0.37 -9.70
CA LEU A 155 -0.31 -0.38 -9.52
C LEU A 155 -0.86 -0.72 -10.91
N GLU A 156 -1.32 -1.96 -11.11
CA GLU A 156 -1.87 -2.39 -12.39
C GLU A 156 -3.21 -3.11 -12.26
N ASN A 157 -4.09 -2.80 -13.21
CA ASN A 157 -5.06 -3.75 -13.75
C ASN A 157 -4.57 -4.13 -15.15
N LYS A 158 -3.78 -5.20 -15.20
CA LYS A 158 -2.94 -5.55 -16.34
C LYS A 158 -3.69 -5.48 -17.68
N GLY A 159 -3.16 -4.68 -18.60
CA GLY A 159 -3.72 -4.46 -19.94
C GLY A 159 -4.94 -3.53 -20.00
N LYS A 160 -5.40 -2.99 -18.87
CA LYS A 160 -6.57 -2.09 -18.79
C LYS A 160 -6.24 -0.73 -18.20
N ALA A 161 -5.55 -0.69 -17.06
CA ALA A 161 -5.22 0.54 -16.37
C ALA A 161 -3.95 0.39 -15.54
N TYR A 162 -3.20 1.48 -15.39
CA TYR A 162 -1.97 1.55 -14.62
C TYR A 162 -1.91 2.87 -13.87
N ILE A 163 -1.35 2.84 -12.66
CA ILE A 163 -0.94 4.01 -11.90
C ILE A 163 0.53 3.84 -11.58
N LEU A 164 1.35 4.81 -11.92
CA LEU A 164 2.79 4.78 -11.68
C LEU A 164 3.17 5.97 -10.82
N TYR A 165 4.01 5.77 -9.82
CA TYR A 165 4.56 6.83 -9.00
C TYR A 165 6.04 6.96 -9.32
N ASN A 166 6.51 8.20 -9.52
CA ASN A 166 7.90 8.52 -9.80
C ASN A 166 8.39 9.65 -8.90
N ALA A 167 9.14 9.32 -7.84
CA ALA A 167 9.91 10.26 -7.04
C ALA A 167 11.37 10.40 -7.52
N SER A 168 11.80 9.57 -8.48
CA SER A 168 13.15 9.66 -9.05
C SER A 168 13.24 10.76 -10.13
N GLY A 169 14.47 11.03 -10.60
CA GLY A 169 14.73 11.82 -11.81
C GLY A 169 14.74 10.98 -13.10
N GLU A 170 14.61 9.66 -12.98
CA GLU A 170 14.73 8.72 -14.09
C GLU A 170 13.38 8.46 -14.77
N SER A 171 13.43 7.98 -16.01
CA SER A 171 12.23 7.54 -16.74
C SER A 171 11.69 6.22 -16.16
N ILE A 172 10.37 6.02 -16.25
CA ILE A 172 9.75 4.71 -15.97
C ILE A 172 9.58 3.94 -17.28
N ASN A 173 9.97 2.67 -17.29
CA ASN A 173 9.66 1.76 -18.40
C ASN A 173 8.42 0.93 -18.06
N LEU A 174 7.34 1.13 -18.83
CA LEU A 174 6.11 0.35 -18.72
C LEU A 174 6.03 -0.66 -19.88
N ASP A 175 6.00 -1.95 -19.56
CA ASP A 175 5.87 -3.00 -20.58
C ASP A 175 4.41 -3.15 -21.04
N LEU A 176 4.10 -2.60 -22.21
CA LEU A 176 2.83 -2.80 -22.92
C LEU A 176 2.99 -3.68 -24.15
N SER A 177 4.10 -4.41 -24.30
CA SER A 177 4.41 -5.21 -25.49
C SER A 177 3.38 -6.31 -25.77
N LYS A 178 2.78 -6.86 -24.71
CA LYS A 178 1.76 -7.92 -24.78
C LYS A 178 0.32 -7.38 -24.78
N VAL A 179 0.15 -6.08 -24.97
CA VAL A 179 -1.16 -5.41 -24.92
C VAL A 179 -1.38 -4.69 -26.25
N ALA A 180 -2.57 -4.82 -26.82
CA ALA A 180 -2.98 -4.09 -28.02
C ALA A 180 -3.90 -2.91 -27.69
N GLY A 181 -3.87 -1.89 -28.55
CA GLY A 181 -4.75 -0.73 -28.47
C GLY A 181 -4.03 0.55 -28.08
N LYS A 182 -4.82 1.56 -27.72
CA LYS A 182 -4.35 2.88 -27.31
C LYS A 182 -4.72 3.13 -25.86
N PHE A 183 -3.91 3.95 -25.20
CA PHE A 183 -4.14 4.37 -23.84
C PHE A 183 -4.16 5.89 -23.77
N SER A 184 -5.00 6.43 -22.90
CA SER A 184 -4.89 7.80 -22.41
C SER A 184 -3.90 7.82 -21.26
N MET A 185 -3.03 8.84 -21.24
CA MET A 185 -2.04 9.04 -20.20
C MET A 185 -2.16 10.45 -19.64
N LYS A 186 -2.18 10.55 -18.31
CA LYS A 186 -2.11 11.82 -17.57
C LYS A 186 -0.97 11.75 -16.56
N VAL A 187 -0.15 12.79 -16.52
CA VAL A 187 0.84 12.99 -15.46
C VAL A 187 0.31 14.07 -14.52
N LEU A 188 0.32 13.81 -13.21
CA LEU A 188 -0.24 14.69 -12.20
C LEU A 188 0.77 14.92 -11.08
N ASN A 189 0.70 16.10 -10.47
CA ASN A 189 1.45 16.40 -9.25
C ASN A 189 0.85 15.63 -8.06
N THR A 190 1.70 14.96 -7.28
CA THR A 190 1.28 14.06 -6.18
C THR A 190 0.69 14.77 -4.97
N ARG A 191 0.90 16.09 -4.82
CA ARG A 191 0.42 16.86 -3.66
C ARG A 191 -0.98 17.43 -3.86
N ASN A 192 -1.32 17.81 -5.09
CA ASN A 192 -2.56 18.55 -5.37
C ASN A 192 -3.37 17.99 -6.55
N GLY A 193 -2.91 16.95 -7.22
CA GLY A 193 -3.61 16.35 -8.36
C GLY A 193 -3.63 17.23 -9.61
N LYS A 194 -2.85 18.31 -9.68
CA LYS A 194 -2.78 19.16 -10.88
C LYS A 194 -2.19 18.37 -12.04
N ILE A 195 -2.88 18.36 -13.18
CA ILE A 195 -2.39 17.77 -14.42
C ILE A 195 -1.17 18.56 -14.92
N LEU A 196 -0.06 17.86 -15.14
CA LEU A 196 1.20 18.36 -15.68
C LEU A 196 1.34 18.07 -17.17
N LYS A 197 0.85 16.92 -17.63
CA LYS A 197 0.87 16.48 -19.03
C LYS A 197 -0.30 15.55 -19.31
N GLU A 198 -0.84 15.60 -20.53
CA GLU A 198 -1.85 14.65 -21.01
C GLU A 198 -1.54 14.28 -22.47
N GLU A 199 -1.54 12.98 -22.79
CA GLU A 199 -1.33 12.49 -24.15
C GLU A 199 -1.96 11.11 -24.37
N LYS A 200 -1.90 10.63 -25.62
CA LYS A 200 -2.24 9.25 -25.97
C LYS A 200 -0.97 8.46 -26.28
N ILE A 201 -0.88 7.25 -25.75
CA ILE A 201 0.24 6.34 -26.02
C ILE A 201 -0.28 5.06 -26.70
N ASN A 202 0.53 4.49 -27.58
CA ASN A 202 0.23 3.21 -28.23
C ASN A 202 0.83 2.07 -27.39
N ALA A 203 0.08 0.98 -27.26
CA ALA A 203 0.60 -0.27 -26.73
C ALA A 203 1.34 -1.07 -27.83
N GLY A 204 1.85 -2.26 -27.50
CA GLY A 204 2.60 -3.12 -28.42
C GLY A 204 4.12 -2.97 -28.33
N ALA A 205 4.62 -2.14 -27.41
CA ALA A 205 6.03 -2.03 -27.09
C ALA A 205 6.24 -1.65 -25.61
N ILE A 206 7.50 -1.64 -25.16
CA ILE A 206 7.86 -1.00 -23.89
C ILE A 206 7.77 0.51 -24.09
N VAL A 207 6.97 1.18 -23.27
CA VAL A 207 6.80 2.62 -23.30
C VAL A 207 7.73 3.26 -22.26
N LYS A 208 8.62 4.13 -22.72
CA LYS A 208 9.48 4.94 -21.86
C LYS A 208 8.76 6.24 -21.48
N LEU A 209 8.51 6.40 -20.20
CA LEU A 209 7.79 7.54 -19.61
C LEU A 209 8.79 8.47 -18.94
N SER A 210 9.17 9.53 -19.65
CA SER A 210 10.10 10.54 -19.13
C SER A 210 9.46 11.35 -18.01
N LYS A 211 10.30 11.74 -17.03
CA LYS A 211 9.94 12.67 -15.97
C LYS A 211 9.42 13.99 -16.56
N VAL A 212 8.31 14.52 -16.05
CA VAL A 212 7.72 15.79 -16.49
C VAL A 212 7.95 16.90 -15.47
N GLY A 213 7.66 16.63 -14.20
CA GLY A 213 7.79 17.60 -13.11
C GLY A 213 9.17 17.61 -12.45
N THR A 214 9.43 18.65 -11.65
CA THR A 214 10.64 18.74 -10.81
C THR A 214 10.52 18.03 -9.47
N GLY A 215 9.29 17.66 -9.07
CA GLY A 215 9.01 16.88 -7.85
C GLY A 215 8.38 15.53 -8.18
N ASP A 216 7.87 14.85 -7.16
CA ASP A 216 7.15 13.59 -7.33
C ASP A 216 5.94 13.76 -8.26
N GLU A 217 5.73 12.78 -9.13
CA GLU A 217 4.61 12.75 -10.05
C GLU A 217 3.93 11.38 -10.04
N VAL A 218 2.64 11.38 -10.34
CA VAL A 218 1.86 10.17 -10.57
C VAL A 218 1.39 10.16 -12.02
N ILE A 219 1.55 9.02 -12.69
CA ILE A 219 1.18 8.80 -14.07
C ILE A 219 -0.01 7.84 -14.08
N ILE A 220 -1.14 8.30 -14.59
CA ILE A 220 -2.37 7.52 -14.73
C ILE A 220 -2.54 7.15 -16.20
N ILE A 221 -2.67 5.85 -16.47
CA ILE A 221 -2.77 5.30 -17.83
C ILE A 221 -4.02 4.44 -17.91
N ASN A 222 -4.96 4.75 -18.82
CA ASN A 222 -6.21 4.00 -18.99
C ASN A 222 -6.41 3.63 -20.46
N LYS A 223 -6.80 2.39 -20.72
CA LYS A 223 -7.11 1.91 -22.07
C LYS A 223 -8.32 2.70 -22.63
N ILE A 224 -8.23 3.05 -23.91
CA ILE A 224 -9.28 3.72 -24.69
C ILE A 224 -10.05 2.68 -25.50
#